data_AF-A0A1Y3BFR7-F1
#
_entry.id   AF-A0A1Y3BFR7-F1
#
_cell.length_a   1.000
_cell.length_b   1.000
_cell.length_c   1.000
_cell.angle_alpha   90.00
_cell.angle_beta   90.00
_cell.angle_gamma   90.00
#
_symmetry.space_group_name_H-M   'P 1'
#
loop_
_entity.id
_entity.type
_entity.pdbx_description
1 polymer ?
#
loop_
_entity_poly.entity_id
_entity_poly.type
_entity_poly.pdbx_seq_one_letter_code
_entity_poly.pdbx_strand_id
1 'polypeptide(L)'
;MQERLKRIEEAEQAKRLAEEIKQKKLQQQTQPEQPPIDPHQMFRLETDKYSKFDDNGMPTHDNDGQELTKSALKKIAKRFQAQEKKYNDYLKKVTA
;
A
#
# COMPACT_ATOMS: atom_id res chain seq x y z
N MET A 1 11.41 46.76 -6.32
CA MET A 1 10.08 46.24 -6.70
C MET A 1 10.12 44.74 -6.99
N GLN A 2 11.13 44.26 -7.74
CA GLN A 2 11.33 42.83 -8.04
C GLN A 2 11.49 41.92 -6.81
N GLU A 3 12.18 42.38 -5.76
CA GLU A 3 12.37 41.58 -4.54
C GLU A 3 11.08 41.36 -3.74
N ARG A 4 10.12 42.30 -3.84
CA ARG A 4 8.79 42.15 -3.22
C ARG A 4 7.95 41.13 -3.98
N LEU A 5 8.03 41.10 -5.31
CA LEU A 5 7.34 40.12 -6.14
C LEU A 5 7.86 38.70 -5.87
N LYS A 6 9.18 38.54 -5.76
CA LYS A 6 9.79 37.24 -5.45
C LYS A 6 9.39 36.71 -4.07
N ARG A 7 9.34 37.56 -3.04
CA ARG A 7 8.84 37.16 -1.71
C ARG A 7 7.35 36.80 -1.71
N ILE A 8 6.53 37.45 -2.53
CA ILE A 8 5.10 37.12 -2.65
C ILE A 8 4.94 35.75 -3.32
N GLU A 9 5.71 35.48 -4.38
CA GLU A 9 5.67 34.20 -5.11
C GLU A 9 6.18 33.04 -4.25
N GLU A 10 7.27 33.23 -3.50
CA GLU A 10 7.79 32.23 -2.54
C GLU A 10 6.81 31.97 -1.38
N ALA A 11 6.14 33.02 -0.87
CA ALA A 11 5.12 32.86 0.16
C ALA A 11 3.88 32.13 -0.37
N GLU A 12 3.50 32.37 -1.63
CA GLU A 12 2.37 31.70 -2.26
C GLU A 12 2.68 30.23 -2.57
N GLN A 13 3.89 29.93 -3.07
CA GLN A 13 4.38 28.57 -3.26
C GLN A 13 4.41 27.79 -1.94
N ALA A 14 4.97 28.39 -0.88
CA ALA A 14 5.02 27.77 0.45
C ALA A 14 3.61 27.47 1.01
N LYS A 15 2.65 28.36 0.77
CA LYS A 15 1.25 28.15 1.16
C LYS A 15 0.60 27.00 0.37
N ARG A 16 0.81 26.93 -0.94
CA ARG A 16 0.30 25.83 -1.79
C ARG A 16 0.87 24.47 -1.38
N LEU A 17 2.19 24.41 -1.12
CA LEU A 17 2.86 23.21 -0.62
C LEU A 17 2.32 22.78 0.75
N ALA A 18 2.13 23.73 1.68
CA ALA A 18 1.57 23.43 3.00
C ALA A 18 0.12 22.93 2.91
N GLU A 19 -0.68 23.49 2.01
CA GLU A 19 -2.07 23.08 1.79
C GLU A 19 -2.16 21.68 1.16
N GLU A 20 -1.31 21.36 0.18
CA GLU A 20 -1.26 20.03 -0.43
C GLU A 20 -0.82 18.95 0.58
N ILE A 21 0.16 19.25 1.44
CA ILE A 21 0.58 18.33 2.52
C ILE A 21 -0.56 18.14 3.51
N LYS A 22 -1.31 19.21 3.85
CA LYS A 22 -2.43 19.13 4.77
C LYS A 22 -3.59 18.33 4.19
N GLN A 23 -3.87 18.47 2.89
CA GLN A 23 -4.89 17.68 2.19
C GLN A 23 -4.48 16.20 2.08
N LYS A 24 -3.21 15.90 1.80
CA LYS A 24 -2.70 14.52 1.81
C LYS A 24 -2.76 13.88 3.19
N LYS A 25 -2.50 14.64 4.26
CA LYS A 25 -2.62 14.16 5.65
C LYS A 25 -4.08 13.92 6.04
N LEU A 26 -4.98 14.82 5.65
CA LEU A 26 -6.40 14.68 5.95
C LEU A 26 -7.02 13.49 5.22
N GLN A 27 -6.67 13.25 3.95
CA GLN A 27 -7.09 12.05 3.21
C GLN A 27 -6.55 10.75 3.83
N GLN A 28 -5.35 10.76 4.43
CA GLN A 28 -4.82 9.60 5.15
C GLN A 28 -5.50 9.36 6.50
N GLN A 29 -6.12 10.39 7.10
CA GLN A 29 -6.77 10.30 8.41
C GLN A 29 -8.27 10.01 8.34
N THR A 30 -8.93 10.33 7.22
CA THR A 30 -10.36 10.07 7.02
C THR A 30 -10.66 8.81 6.23
N GLN A 31 -9.65 8.15 5.66
CA GLN A 31 -9.83 6.76 5.30
C GLN A 31 -10.00 5.99 6.61
N PRO A 32 -11.18 5.37 6.87
CA PRO A 32 -11.26 4.43 7.98
C PRO A 32 -10.11 3.46 7.78
N GLU A 33 -9.34 3.17 8.84
CA GLU A 33 -8.26 2.16 8.80
C GLU A 33 -8.85 0.95 8.10
N GLN A 34 -8.53 0.82 6.81
CA GLN A 34 -9.15 -0.21 6.00
C GLN A 34 -8.70 -1.51 6.68
N PRO A 35 -9.63 -2.41 7.00
CA PRO A 35 -9.26 -3.69 7.58
C PRO A 35 -8.09 -4.22 6.75
N PRO A 36 -6.99 -4.67 7.38
CA PRO A 36 -5.95 -5.35 6.65
C PRO A 36 -6.60 -6.39 5.74
N ILE A 37 -6.28 -6.34 4.45
CA ILE A 37 -6.82 -7.29 3.49
C ILE A 37 -6.33 -8.67 3.91
N ASP A 38 -7.24 -9.65 3.89
CA ASP A 38 -6.92 -11.03 4.18
C ASP A 38 -5.71 -11.46 3.33
N PRO A 39 -4.64 -12.00 3.94
CA PRO A 39 -3.39 -12.27 3.23
C PRO A 39 -3.59 -13.26 2.06
N HIS A 40 -4.59 -14.16 2.14
CA HIS A 40 -4.94 -15.09 1.06
C HIS A 40 -5.65 -14.41 -0.12
N GLN A 41 -6.35 -13.30 0.14
CA GLN A 41 -7.03 -12.50 -0.90
C GLN A 41 -6.12 -11.43 -1.47
N MET A 42 -5.17 -10.90 -0.68
CA MET A 42 -4.29 -9.79 -1.07
C MET A 42 -3.59 -10.05 -2.41
N PHE A 43 -3.00 -11.23 -2.60
CA PHE A 43 -2.32 -11.55 -3.84
C PHE A 43 -3.28 -11.91 -4.97
N ARG A 44 -4.44 -12.50 -4.67
CA ARG A 44 -5.49 -12.78 -5.65
C ARG A 44 -6.10 -11.52 -6.25
N LEU A 45 -6.05 -10.39 -5.54
CA LEU A 45 -6.43 -9.08 -6.08
C LEU A 45 -5.34 -8.47 -6.99
N GLU A 46 -4.09 -8.91 -6.85
CA GLU A 46 -2.98 -8.52 -7.72
C GLU A 46 -2.94 -9.39 -9.00
N THR A 47 -4.10 -9.62 -9.64
CA THR A 47 -4.21 -10.38 -10.90
C THR A 47 -3.43 -9.76 -12.06
N ASP A 48 -3.13 -8.45 -11.97
CA ASP A 48 -2.26 -7.73 -12.91
C ASP A 48 -0.79 -8.19 -12.82
N LYS A 49 -0.38 -8.76 -11.69
CA LYS A 49 1.00 -9.16 -11.42
C LYS A 49 1.20 -10.66 -11.36
N TYR A 50 0.14 -11.42 -11.12
CA TYR A 50 0.22 -12.84 -10.88
C TYR A 50 -0.90 -13.55 -11.62
N SER A 51 -0.53 -14.57 -12.40
CA SER A 51 -1.48 -15.33 -13.23
C SER A 51 -2.07 -16.55 -12.49
N LYS A 52 -1.31 -17.15 -11.57
CA LYS A 52 -1.74 -18.36 -10.85
C LYS A 52 -1.39 -18.28 -9.37
N PHE A 53 -2.24 -18.88 -8.55
CA PHE A 53 -2.14 -18.90 -7.09
C PHE A 53 -2.33 -20.32 -6.56
N ASP A 54 -1.69 -20.61 -5.44
CA ASP A 54 -1.81 -21.86 -4.68
C ASP A 54 -3.11 -21.88 -3.82
N ASP A 55 -3.41 -23.01 -3.18
CA ASP A 55 -4.52 -23.14 -2.21
C ASP A 55 -4.45 -22.08 -1.11
N ASN A 56 -3.22 -21.75 -0.69
CA ASN A 56 -2.95 -20.71 0.28
C ASN A 56 -3.01 -19.28 -0.29
N GLY A 57 -3.45 -19.09 -1.53
CA GLY A 57 -3.54 -17.77 -2.17
C GLY A 57 -2.18 -17.11 -2.46
N MET A 58 -1.07 -17.83 -2.29
CA MET A 58 0.25 -17.35 -2.67
C MET A 58 0.45 -17.47 -4.18
N PRO A 59 0.96 -16.44 -4.87
CA PRO A 59 1.21 -16.50 -6.29
C PRO A 59 2.31 -17.52 -6.59
N THR A 60 2.03 -18.42 -7.51
CA THR A 60 2.95 -19.45 -7.99
C THR A 60 3.54 -19.07 -9.34
N HIS A 61 2.79 -18.30 -10.13
CA HIS A 61 3.23 -17.82 -11.44
C HIS A 61 3.08 -16.30 -11.52
N ASP A 62 4.01 -15.66 -12.23
CA ASP A 62 3.98 -14.23 -12.51
C ASP A 62 2.89 -13.88 -13.54
N ASN A 63 2.74 -12.61 -13.93
CA ASN A 63 1.72 -12.15 -14.88
C ASN A 63 1.84 -12.86 -16.24
N ASP A 64 3.07 -13.19 -16.65
CA ASP A 64 3.36 -13.91 -17.90
C ASP A 64 3.02 -15.41 -17.82
N GLY A 65 2.55 -15.90 -16.67
CA GLY A 65 2.28 -17.33 -16.47
C GLY A 65 3.55 -18.17 -16.33
N GLN A 66 4.70 -17.53 -16.04
CA GLN A 66 5.95 -18.20 -15.72
C GLN A 66 6.03 -18.54 -14.23
N GLU A 67 6.54 -19.73 -13.90
CA GLU A 67 6.75 -20.14 -12.50
C GLU A 67 7.71 -19.19 -11.79
N LEU A 68 7.29 -18.69 -10.63
CA LEU A 68 8.09 -17.76 -9.83
C LEU A 68 9.34 -18.47 -9.31
N THR A 69 10.49 -17.79 -9.42
CA THR A 69 11.74 -18.31 -8.89
C THR A 69 11.68 -18.50 -7.36
N LYS A 70 12.46 -19.44 -6.82
CA LYS A 70 12.57 -19.68 -5.36
C LYS A 70 12.83 -18.39 -4.57
N SER A 71 13.61 -17.46 -5.14
CA SER A 71 13.89 -16.15 -4.55
C SER A 71 12.65 -15.24 -4.52
N ALA A 72 11.83 -15.26 -5.57
CA ALA A 72 10.58 -14.50 -5.64
C ALA A 72 9.54 -15.08 -4.68
N LEU A 73 9.36 -16.40 -4.67
CA LEU A 73 8.49 -17.10 -3.72
C LEU A 73 8.84 -16.77 -2.27
N LYS A 74 10.14 -16.73 -1.92
CA LYS A 74 10.58 -16.35 -0.57
C LYS A 74 10.26 -14.88 -0.23
N LYS A 75 10.31 -13.96 -1.21
CA LYS A 75 9.90 -12.55 -1.02
C LYS A 75 8.40 -12.44 -0.81
N ILE A 76 7.62 -13.14 -1.62
CA ILE A 76 6.15 -13.21 -1.52
C ILE A 76 5.74 -13.79 -0.17
N ALA A 77 6.32 -14.92 0.25
CA ALA A 77 6.05 -15.54 1.55
C ALA A 77 6.35 -14.59 2.71
N LYS A 78 7.45 -13.82 2.66
CA LYS A 78 7.72 -12.79 3.68
C LYS A 78 6.68 -11.67 3.69
N ARG A 79 6.24 -11.20 2.52
CA ARG A 79 5.16 -10.19 2.41
C ARG A 79 3.86 -10.74 2.97
N PHE A 80 3.52 -11.99 2.63
CA PHE A 80 2.36 -12.71 3.13
C PHE A 80 2.39 -12.80 4.66
N GLN A 81 3.47 -13.31 5.26
CA GLN A 81 3.60 -13.43 6.72
C GLN A 81 3.52 -12.08 7.44
N ALA A 82 4.09 -11.03 6.86
CA ALA A 82 3.98 -9.68 7.42
C ALA A 82 2.53 -9.16 7.42
N GLN A 83 1.78 -9.44 6.35
CA GLN A 83 0.37 -9.09 6.24
C GLN A 83 -0.49 -9.96 7.16
N GLU A 84 -0.25 -11.27 7.21
CA GLU A 84 -0.94 -12.21 8.09
C GLU A 84 -0.81 -11.80 9.56
N LYS A 85 0.39 -11.39 10.00
CA LYS A 85 0.59 -10.89 11.36
C LYS A 85 -0.26 -9.64 11.65
N LYS A 86 -0.32 -8.69 10.71
CA LYS A 86 -1.15 -7.47 10.84
C LYS A 86 -2.65 -7.82 10.85
N TYR A 87 -3.05 -8.73 9.97
CA TYR A 87 -4.44 -9.19 9.87
C TYR A 87 -4.87 -9.92 11.13
N ASN A 88 -4.04 -10.81 11.67
CA ASN A 88 -4.32 -11.52 12.92
C ASN A 88 -4.41 -10.56 14.11
N ASP A 89 -3.55 -9.53 14.19
CA ASP A 89 -3.64 -8.49 15.23
C ASP A 89 -4.95 -7.69 15.12
N TYR A 90 -5.35 -7.36 13.90
CA TYR A 90 -6.63 -6.70 13.63
C TYR A 90 -7.82 -7.60 13.98
N LEU A 91 -7.82 -8.87 13.57
CA LEU A 91 -8.85 -9.84 13.91
C LEU A 91 -9.02 -9.94 15.42
N LYS A 92 -7.92 -9.97 16.18
CA LYS A 92 -7.97 -9.96 17.65
C LYS A 92 -8.61 -8.68 18.21
N LYS A 93 -8.35 -7.52 17.61
CA LYS A 93 -8.95 -6.24 18.03
C LYS A 93 -10.42 -6.11 17.67
N VAL A 94 -10.85 -6.69 16.56
CA VAL A 94 -12.25 -6.64 16.10
C VAL A 94 -13.11 -7.69 16.77
N THR A 95 -12.53 -8.86 17.09
CA THR A 95 -13.25 -9.98 17.69
C THR A 95 -13.33 -9.89 19.23
N ALA A 96 -12.52 -9.02 19.85
CA ALA A 96 -12.52 -8.77 21.30
C ALA A 96 -13.51 -7.66 21.69
#